data_AF-A0A0Q4KS28-F1
#
_entry.id   AF-A0A0Q4KS28-F1
#
_cell.length_a   1.000
_cell.length_b   1.000
_cell.length_c   1.000
_cell.angle_alpha   90.00
_cell.angle_beta   90.00
_cell.angle_gamma   90.00
#
_symmetry.space_group_name_H-M   'P 1'
#
loop_
_entity.id
_entity.type
_entity.pdbx_description
1 polymer ?
#
loop_
_entity_poly.entity_id
_entity_poly.type
_entity_poly.pdbx_seq_one_letter_code
_entity_poly.pdbx_strand_id
1 'polypeptide(L)'
;MILAALLMLGADYVTVTSTSLDKFRAQVAFTSSGPQCRIKVSSGDADVDRVGCTAIESCYPTYQSRYATTSDREVRPSVRKVMRAALDQELQDCMKTVGDRGLVELTARRAGGLR
;
A
#
# COMPACT_ATOMS: atom_id res chain seq x y z
N MET A 1 -37.92 -24.58 -25.41
CA MET A 1 -37.25 -23.27 -25.25
C MET A 1 -37.28 -22.92 -23.78
N ILE A 2 -36.24 -23.33 -23.03
CA ILE A 2 -36.20 -23.18 -21.58
C ILE A 2 -35.53 -21.84 -21.29
N LEU A 3 -36.32 -20.83 -20.91
CA LEU A 3 -35.82 -19.63 -20.25
C LEU A 3 -35.35 -20.06 -18.85
N ALA A 4 -34.05 -20.25 -18.68
CA ALA A 4 -33.44 -20.33 -17.37
C ALA A 4 -33.32 -18.89 -16.82
N ALA A 5 -34.30 -18.51 -16.00
CA ALA A 5 -34.17 -17.39 -15.08
C ALA A 5 -33.11 -17.75 -14.03
N LEU A 6 -31.87 -17.31 -14.25
CA LEU A 6 -30.81 -17.35 -13.23
C LEU A 6 -30.72 -15.98 -12.55
N LEU A 7 -31.48 -15.89 -11.45
CA LEU A 7 -31.03 -15.41 -10.15
C LEU A 7 -30.26 -14.07 -10.14
N MET A 8 -31.05 -13.01 -9.96
CA MET A 8 -30.70 -11.87 -9.12
C MET A 8 -30.38 -12.35 -7.69
N LEU A 9 -29.13 -12.75 -7.44
CA LEU A 9 -28.57 -12.87 -6.10
C LEU A 9 -27.39 -11.90 -6.03
N GLY A 10 -27.55 -10.87 -5.19
CA GLY A 10 -26.56 -9.83 -4.95
C GLY A 10 -25.20 -10.43 -4.64
N ALA A 11 -24.26 -10.23 -5.55
CA ALA A 11 -22.86 -10.30 -5.24
C ALA A 11 -22.40 -8.84 -5.13
N ASP A 12 -22.18 -8.36 -3.91
CA ASP A 12 -21.39 -7.16 -3.67
C ASP A 12 -19.94 -7.44 -4.11
N TYR A 13 -19.68 -7.48 -5.41
CA TYR A 13 -18.32 -7.55 -5.91
C TYR A 13 -17.67 -6.19 -5.66
N VAL A 14 -16.90 -6.10 -4.57
CA VAL A 14 -15.93 -5.03 -4.39
C VAL A 14 -14.83 -5.27 -5.42
N THR A 15 -14.92 -4.61 -6.57
CA THR A 15 -13.85 -4.59 -7.57
C THR A 15 -12.63 -3.91 -6.93
N VAL A 16 -11.65 -4.69 -6.48
CA VAL A 16 -10.40 -4.18 -5.92
C VAL A 16 -9.53 -3.71 -7.08
N THR A 17 -9.67 -2.46 -7.46
CA THR A 17 -8.79 -1.82 -8.45
C THR A 17 -7.62 -1.15 -7.74
N SER A 18 -6.51 -0.91 -8.44
CA SER A 18 -5.42 -0.05 -7.94
C SER A 18 -5.93 1.32 -7.47
N THR A 19 -7.07 1.76 -8.00
CA THR A 19 -7.79 2.98 -7.61
C THR A 19 -8.26 2.99 -6.15
N SER A 20 -8.43 1.82 -5.50
CA SER A 20 -8.72 1.75 -4.07
C SER A 20 -7.49 2.10 -3.22
N LEU A 21 -6.28 1.78 -3.70
CA LEU A 21 -5.03 2.26 -3.11
C LEU A 21 -4.77 3.75 -3.41
N ASP A 22 -5.34 4.31 -4.48
CA ASP A 22 -5.22 5.75 -4.75
C ASP A 22 -5.86 6.61 -3.63
N LYS A 23 -6.86 6.08 -2.93
CA LYS A 23 -7.49 6.71 -1.74
C LYS A 23 -6.78 6.38 -0.43
N PHE A 24 -6.06 5.26 -0.39
CA PHE A 24 -5.30 4.84 0.79
C PHE A 24 -4.22 5.87 1.10
N ARG A 25 -4.18 6.32 2.35
CA ARG A 25 -3.09 7.13 2.89
C ARG A 25 -2.66 6.52 4.20
N ALA A 26 -1.40 6.16 4.32
CA ALA A 26 -0.81 5.71 5.57
C ALA A 26 0.47 6.47 5.86
N GLN A 27 0.77 6.56 7.14
CA GLN A 27 2.01 7.09 7.67
C GLN A 27 2.85 5.93 8.19
N VAL A 28 4.15 5.97 7.93
CA VAL A 28 5.11 5.08 8.61
C VAL A 28 5.41 5.66 9.97
N ALA A 29 5.06 4.93 11.04
CA ALA A 29 5.42 5.28 12.41
C ALA A 29 6.60 4.41 12.87
N PHE A 30 7.66 5.03 13.36
CA PHE A 30 8.78 4.29 13.93
C PHE A 30 8.50 3.98 15.38
N THR A 31 8.40 2.69 15.67
CA THR A 31 8.31 2.17 17.04
C THR A 31 9.61 1.46 17.41
N SER A 32 9.79 1.14 18.68
CA SER A 32 10.91 0.30 19.14
C SER A 32 10.93 -1.08 18.48
N SER A 33 9.78 -1.56 18.00
CA SER A 33 9.62 -2.83 17.25
C SER A 33 9.80 -2.72 15.74
N GLY A 34 10.10 -1.53 15.20
CA GLY A 34 10.27 -1.30 13.76
C GLY A 34 9.22 -0.37 13.13
N PRO A 35 9.23 -0.24 11.80
CA PRO A 35 8.24 0.56 11.07
C PRO A 35 6.86 -0.08 11.21
N GLN A 36 5.91 0.68 11.74
CA GLN A 36 4.50 0.33 11.78
C GLN A 36 3.73 1.16 10.77
N CYS A 37 2.87 0.51 9.99
CA CYS A 37 1.89 1.22 9.19
C CYS A 37 0.81 1.83 10.09
N ARG A 38 0.61 3.15 9.98
CA ARG A 38 -0.54 3.85 10.58
C ARG A 38 -1.42 4.42 9.48
N ILE A 39 -2.55 3.76 9.24
CA ILE A 39 -3.54 4.21 8.28
C ILE A 39 -4.10 5.58 8.71
N LYS A 40 -4.06 6.55 7.81
CA LYS A 40 -4.63 7.90 7.98
C LYS A 40 -5.96 8.02 7.25
N VAL A 41 -6.03 7.44 6.06
CA VAL A 41 -7.24 7.35 5.25
C VAL A 41 -7.33 5.91 4.77
N SER A 42 -8.39 5.23 5.22
CA SER A 42 -8.72 3.87 4.78
C SER A 42 -9.25 3.91 3.35
N SER A 43 -8.98 2.84 2.60
CA SER A 43 -9.61 2.58 1.30
C SER A 43 -11.10 2.21 1.41
N GLY A 44 -11.59 1.92 2.62
CA GLY A 44 -12.91 1.35 2.88
C GLY A 44 -12.93 -0.18 2.88
N ASP A 45 -11.79 -0.82 2.59
CA ASP A 45 -11.61 -2.26 2.57
C ASP A 45 -10.38 -2.66 3.41
N ALA A 46 -10.61 -3.41 4.49
CA ALA A 46 -9.56 -3.76 5.44
C ALA A 46 -8.46 -4.66 4.83
N ASP A 47 -8.78 -5.49 3.83
CA ASP A 47 -7.76 -6.32 3.19
C ASP A 47 -6.90 -5.49 2.23
N VAL A 48 -7.50 -4.53 1.54
CA VAL A 48 -6.77 -3.57 0.69
C VAL A 48 -5.86 -2.68 1.54
N ASP A 49 -6.37 -2.22 2.68
CA ASP A 49 -5.58 -1.46 3.66
C ASP A 49 -4.39 -2.28 4.19
N ARG A 50 -4.59 -3.59 4.44
CA ARG A 50 -3.52 -4.51 4.82
C ARG A 50 -2.48 -4.64 3.73
N VAL A 51 -2.88 -4.77 2.46
CA VAL A 51 -1.95 -4.78 1.32
C VAL A 51 -1.10 -3.50 1.30
N GLY A 52 -1.72 -2.33 1.48
CA GLY A 52 -1.01 -1.05 1.56
C GLY A 52 -0.02 -1.00 2.72
N CYS A 53 -0.41 -1.50 3.90
CA CYS A 53 0.47 -1.58 5.06
C CYS A 53 1.63 -2.56 4.87
N THR A 54 1.38 -3.75 4.31
CA THR A 54 2.42 -4.73 4.01
C THR A 54 3.43 -4.16 3.00
N ALA A 55 2.98 -3.37 2.02
CA ALA A 55 3.88 -2.70 1.09
C ALA A 55 4.83 -1.72 1.79
N ILE A 56 4.32 -0.91 2.72
CA ILE A 56 5.13 -0.01 3.56
C ILE A 56 6.14 -0.80 4.39
N GLU A 57 5.67 -1.81 5.12
CA GLU A 57 6.50 -2.60 6.04
C GLU A 57 7.59 -3.39 5.31
N SER A 58 7.34 -3.80 4.06
CA SER A 58 8.32 -4.50 3.23
C SER A 58 9.33 -3.55 2.58
N CYS A 59 8.89 -2.39 2.11
CA CYS A 59 9.75 -1.47 1.37
C CYS A 59 10.59 -0.57 2.27
N TYR A 60 10.00 0.02 3.31
CA TYR A 60 10.65 1.06 4.10
C TYR A 60 11.99 0.64 4.74
N PRO A 61 12.16 -0.57 5.30
CA PRO A 61 13.43 -0.99 5.90
C PRO A 61 14.65 -0.82 4.97
N THR A 62 14.47 -1.07 3.67
CA THR A 62 15.52 -0.92 2.64
C THR A 62 16.00 0.53 2.48
N TYR A 63 15.14 1.51 2.75
CA TYR A 63 15.43 2.93 2.58
C TYR A 63 15.75 3.65 3.90
N GLN A 64 15.53 3.00 5.05
CA GLN A 64 15.65 3.61 6.38
C GLN A 64 17.00 4.31 6.60
N SER A 65 18.10 3.62 6.29
CA SER A 65 19.46 4.18 6.43
C SER A 65 19.64 5.47 5.62
N ARG A 66 19.15 5.48 4.38
CA ARG A 66 19.28 6.65 3.48
C ARG A 66 18.42 7.82 3.97
N TYR A 67 17.22 7.57 4.49
CA TYR A 67 16.40 8.60 5.13
C TYR A 67 17.08 9.17 6.39
N ALA A 68 17.77 8.33 7.18
CA ALA A 68 18.55 8.79 8.33
C ALA A 68 19.69 9.72 7.90
N THR A 69 20.40 9.40 6.81
CA THR A 69 21.43 10.30 6.23
C THR A 69 20.86 11.65 5.83
N THR A 70 19.64 11.72 5.28
CA THR A 70 19.01 13.04 4.99
C THR A 70 18.73 13.86 6.25
N SER A 71 18.70 13.22 7.41
CA SER A 71 18.40 13.87 8.69
C SER A 71 19.64 14.45 9.36
N ASP A 72 20.84 14.13 8.89
CA ASP A 72 22.12 14.65 9.39
C ASP A 72 22.17 16.18 9.37
N ARG A 73 22.73 16.80 10.42
CA ARG A 73 22.81 18.25 10.58
C ARG A 73 23.73 18.91 9.56
N GLU A 74 24.72 18.19 9.05
CA GLU A 74 25.68 18.70 8.06
C GLU A 74 25.06 18.83 6.66
N VAL A 75 23.95 18.12 6.41
CA VAL A 75 23.24 18.20 5.12
C VAL A 75 22.42 19.49 5.05
N ARG A 76 22.83 20.37 4.12
CA ARG A 76 22.14 21.63 3.81
C ARG A 76 20.65 21.38 3.52
N PRO A 77 19.74 22.27 3.95
CA PRO A 77 18.30 22.08 3.75
C PRO A 77 17.87 21.87 2.29
N SER A 78 18.50 22.58 1.34
CA SER A 78 18.23 22.42 -0.09
C SER A 78 18.62 21.03 -0.61
N VAL A 79 19.78 20.51 -0.17
CA VAL A 79 20.26 19.17 -0.51
C VAL A 79 19.35 18.11 0.11
N ARG A 80 18.98 18.28 1.38
CA ARG A 80 18.02 17.41 2.08
C ARG A 80 16.70 17.27 1.34
N LYS A 81 16.15 18.38 0.83
CA LYS A 81 14.91 18.38 0.06
C LYS A 81 15.04 17.54 -1.21
N VAL A 82 16.13 17.69 -1.96
CA VAL A 82 16.38 16.93 -3.19
C VAL A 82 16.57 15.44 -2.88
N MET A 83 17.38 15.11 -1.87
CA MET A 83 17.60 13.72 -1.45
C MET A 83 16.29 13.05 -1.01
N ARG A 84 15.47 13.74 -0.21
CA ARG A 84 14.18 13.19 0.25
C ARG A 84 13.21 13.00 -0.90
N ALA A 85 13.10 13.95 -1.83
CA ALA A 85 12.23 13.78 -3.00
C ALA A 85 12.62 12.56 -3.84
N ALA A 86 13.93 12.31 -4.04
CA ALA A 86 14.40 11.12 -4.73
C ALA A 86 14.07 9.83 -3.97
N LEU A 87 14.33 9.80 -2.66
CA LEU A 87 13.98 8.65 -1.80
C LEU A 87 12.48 8.39 -1.76
N ASP A 88 11.67 9.44 -1.71
CA ASP A 88 10.21 9.35 -1.70
C ASP A 88 9.71 8.72 -3.00
N GLN A 89 10.29 9.08 -4.15
CA GLN A 89 9.97 8.45 -5.43
C GLN A 89 10.35 6.97 -5.45
N GLU A 90 11.58 6.63 -5.06
CA GLU A 90 12.04 5.23 -5.03
C GLU A 90 11.19 4.37 -4.09
N LEU A 91 10.83 4.92 -2.92
CA LEU A 91 9.95 4.26 -1.97
C LEU A 91 8.54 4.06 -2.54
N GLN A 92 7.99 5.08 -3.23
CA GLN A 92 6.70 4.98 -3.91
C GLN A 92 6.70 3.89 -4.98
N ASP A 93 7.77 3.79 -5.78
CA ASP A 93 7.88 2.78 -6.83
C ASP A 93 7.94 1.36 -6.22
N CYS A 94 8.68 1.18 -5.12
CA CYS A 94 8.69 -0.08 -4.37
C CYS A 94 7.29 -0.42 -3.85
N MET A 95 6.64 0.52 -3.15
CA MET A 95 5.33 0.29 -2.55
C MET A 95 4.26 0.00 -3.61
N LYS A 96 4.31 0.68 -4.76
CA LYS A 96 3.44 0.41 -5.90
C LYS A 96 3.63 -1.02 -6.38
N THR A 97 4.87 -1.45 -6.60
CA THR A 97 5.19 -2.81 -7.08
C THR A 97 4.69 -3.89 -6.12
N VAL A 98 4.96 -3.73 -4.82
CA VAL A 98 4.51 -4.69 -3.79
C VAL A 98 3.00 -4.65 -3.62
N GLY A 99 2.42 -3.46 -3.62
CA GLY A 99 0.97 -3.24 -3.52
C GLY A 99 0.21 -3.88 -4.68
N ASP A 100 0.63 -3.62 -5.92
CA ASP A 100 0.00 -4.18 -7.13
C ASP A 100 0.02 -5.71 -7.09
N ARG A 101 1.13 -6.32 -6.67
CA ARG A 101 1.21 -7.78 -6.46
C ARG A 101 0.21 -8.25 -5.40
N GLY A 102 0.18 -7.58 -4.25
CA GLY A 102 -0.73 -7.93 -3.16
C GLY A 102 -2.21 -7.81 -3.54
N LEU A 103 -2.58 -6.83 -4.37
CA LEU A 103 -3.95 -6.69 -4.89
C LEU A 103 -4.32 -7.80 -5.87
N VAL A 104 -3.39 -8.23 -6.73
CA VAL A 104 -3.60 -9.39 -7.63
C VAL A 104 -3.87 -10.65 -6.80
N GLU A 105 -3.06 -10.91 -5.77
CA GLU A 105 -3.24 -12.05 -4.88
C GLU A 105 -4.57 -11.98 -4.10
N LEU A 106 -4.92 -10.80 -3.58
CA LEU A 106 -6.19 -10.58 -2.88
C LEU A 106 -7.38 -10.84 -3.80
N THR A 107 -7.33 -10.36 -5.03
CA THR A 107 -8.38 -10.58 -6.04
C THR A 107 -8.53 -12.07 -6.35
N ALA A 108 -7.41 -12.79 -6.52
CA ALA A 108 -7.43 -14.23 -6.75
C ALA A 108 -8.07 -14.99 -5.57
N ARG A 109 -7.73 -14.64 -4.32
CA ARG A 109 -8.33 -15.26 -3.12
C ARG A 109 -9.85 -15.05 -3.07
N ARG A 110 -10.30 -13.83 -3.34
CA ARG A 110 -11.73 -13.47 -3.35
C ARG A 110 -12.50 -14.17 -4.46
N ALA A 111 -11.93 -14.24 -5.66
CA ALA A 111 -12.52 -14.97 -6.79
C ALA A 111 -12.62 -16.48 -6.52
N GLY A 112 -11.69 -17.04 -5.74
CA GLY A 112 -11.70 -18.44 -5.31
C GLY A 112 -12.60 -18.74 -4.09
N GLY A 113 -13.29 -17.75 -3.52
CA GLY A 113 -14.17 -17.95 -2.36
C GLY A 113 -13.45 -18.24 -1.03
N LEU A 114 -12.13 -18.11 -0.98
CA LEU A 114 -11.34 -18.28 0.23
C LEU A 114 -11.32 -16.95 1.00
N ARG A 115 -12.14 -16.88 2.05
CA ARG A 115 -12.08 -15.87 3.10
C ARG A 115 -11.10 -16.29 4.19
#